data_AF-A0A142G3V1-F1
#
_entry.id   AF-A0A142G3V1-F1
#
_cell.length_a   1.000
_cell.length_b   1.000
_cell.length_c   1.000
_cell.angle_alpha   90.00
_cell.angle_beta   90.00
_cell.angle_gamma   90.00
#
_symmetry.space_group_name_H-M   'P 1'
#
loop_
_entity.id
_entity.type
_entity.pdbx_description
1 polymer ?
#
loop_
_entity_poly.entity_id
_entity_poly.type
_entity_poly.pdbx_seq_one_letter_code
_entity_poly.pdbx_strand_id
1 'polypeptide(L)'
;MSQCDECGRSVDKIHRVYKKNNFCHTCYIRVFKKRDCPSCGKLARLYKYDPSAICQKCENNRPCIRCQRIDYPIGKMTEHGPVCNSCSVYFREFQACERCGTLSQKLSRISRFADNLRICPKCATRDHRTCPSCNRYRLLEFEPLSGQMYCKKCLTFPPHPCLSCKQEISAGRGNYCEICSWHRTLERKTTKLMSDLEDFNLQTYFKNYTKWLEQRLGAHKTALLISKHIYFFQEISDLWIKQAPSYTVLLQRLRPSGIRKYLLPMQWLSTVHNLQIDIQAKEYCSEIDQLNKLVNSCSESLFSSQILQDYYKVLIKRVDDGKISIRSARLAMKPAAALMFQVSKSRFDMPQEWHIKHYLSEHPGQAASLVGFIVFLKKSYGVNLSYSFIKNSNFLKEARNHKLEREILKLIRVPDESFDLLRWVKVCLKYFHKLNAVHCMEIQLSMINDIDEGLVINFRKENYWIPKRSIFVAYKG
;
A
#
# COMPACT_ATOMS: atom_id res chain seq x y z
N MET A 1 31.87 22.86 34.97
CA MET A 1 33.27 23.00 34.51
C MET A 1 33.51 21.97 33.41
N SER A 2 34.24 22.32 32.36
CA SER A 2 34.51 21.39 31.25
C SER A 2 35.80 20.64 31.51
N GLN A 3 35.88 19.36 31.13
CA GLN A 3 37.06 18.54 31.34
C GLN A 3 37.92 18.50 30.06
N CYS A 4 39.24 18.54 30.22
CA CYS A 4 40.18 18.30 29.13
C CYS A 4 40.41 16.79 28.94
N ASP A 5 40.14 16.26 27.76
CA ASP A 5 40.25 14.81 27.48
C ASP A 5 41.71 14.33 27.36
N GLU A 6 42.65 15.26 27.18
CA GLU A 6 44.08 14.96 27.04
C GLU A 6 44.82 14.92 28.39
N CYS A 7 44.38 15.68 29.40
CA CYS A 7 45.05 15.72 30.71
C CYS A 7 44.13 15.45 31.90
N GLY A 8 42.84 15.19 31.67
CA GLY A 8 41.83 14.90 32.68
C GLY A 8 41.45 16.06 33.59
N ARG A 9 42.11 17.22 33.50
CA ARG A 9 41.84 18.37 34.39
C ARG A 9 40.54 19.08 34.05
N SER A 10 39.78 19.43 35.07
CA SER A 10 38.66 20.38 34.97
C SER A 10 39.20 21.79 34.72
N VAL A 11 38.70 22.45 33.68
CA VAL A 11 39.11 23.80 33.28
C VAL A 11 37.90 24.70 33.04
N ASP A 12 38.09 26.00 33.23
CA ASP A 12 37.03 26.99 33.05
C ASP A 12 36.64 27.17 31.57
N LYS A 13 37.60 27.00 30.66
CA LYS A 13 37.39 27.16 29.22
C LYS A 13 38.19 26.15 28.41
N ILE A 14 37.50 25.45 27.52
CA ILE A 14 38.12 24.62 26.48
C ILE A 14 38.64 25.52 25.37
N HIS A 15 39.90 25.32 24.97
CA HIS A 15 40.53 26.13 23.93
C HIS A 15 40.20 25.59 22.53
N ARG A 16 40.20 24.27 22.36
CA ARG A 16 39.87 23.63 21.08
C ARG A 16 39.09 22.33 21.29
N VAL A 17 38.09 22.10 20.45
CA VAL A 17 37.41 20.81 20.31
C VAL A 17 37.84 20.20 18.98
N TYR A 18 38.32 18.96 19.00
CA TYR A 18 38.75 18.23 17.80
C TYR A 18 38.22 16.80 17.85
N LYS A 19 37.44 16.38 16.83
CA LYS A 19 36.77 15.06 16.76
C LYS A 19 36.10 14.61 18.08
N LYS A 20 35.34 15.53 18.70
CA LYS A 20 34.65 15.39 20.02
C LYS A 20 35.53 15.46 21.26
N ASN A 21 36.86 15.51 21.13
CA ASN A 21 37.77 15.65 22.26
C ASN A 21 38.03 17.13 22.57
N ASN A 22 37.96 17.47 23.84
CA ASN A 22 38.15 18.78 24.43
C ASN A 22 39.61 18.97 24.87
N PHE A 23 40.25 20.05 24.41
CA PHE A 23 41.63 20.37 24.76
C PHE A 23 41.69 21.73 25.49
N CYS A 24 42.27 21.74 26.68
CA CYS A 24 42.64 22.98 27.36
C CYS A 24 43.76 23.70 26.60
N HIS A 25 44.02 24.96 26.94
CA HIS A 25 45.04 25.77 26.26
C HIS A 25 46.44 25.12 26.28
N THR A 26 46.86 24.61 27.44
CA THR A 26 48.17 23.97 27.61
C THR A 26 48.29 22.70 26.74
N CYS A 27 47.27 21.84 26.77
CA CYS A 27 47.23 20.64 25.93
C CYS A 27 47.20 21.02 24.46
N TYR A 28 46.42 22.02 24.05
CA TYR A 28 46.37 22.51 22.68
C TYR A 28 47.76 22.90 22.16
N ILE A 29 48.53 23.70 22.90
CA ILE A 29 49.90 24.07 22.51
C ILE A 29 50.82 22.85 22.42
N ARG A 30 50.66 21.89 23.33
CA ARG A 30 51.48 20.68 23.39
C ARG A 30 51.24 19.73 22.22
N VAL A 31 49.97 19.44 21.90
CA VAL A 31 49.59 18.39 20.95
C VAL A 31 49.18 18.90 19.57
N PHE A 32 48.94 20.21 19.39
CA PHE A 32 48.71 20.82 18.08
C PHE A 32 49.95 21.60 17.60
N LYS A 33 50.67 21.01 16.63
CA LYS A 33 51.94 21.54 16.09
C LYS A 33 51.71 22.24 14.76
N LYS A 34 52.50 23.29 14.48
CA LYS A 34 52.44 24.00 13.19
C LYS A 34 52.94 23.07 12.09
N ARG A 35 52.11 22.83 11.08
CA ARG A 35 52.39 22.03 9.88
C ARG A 35 51.53 22.57 8.73
N ASP A 36 51.89 22.25 7.49
CA ASP A 36 51.07 22.60 6.33
C ASP A 36 49.81 21.73 6.29
N CYS A 37 48.67 22.37 6.04
CA CYS A 37 47.39 21.68 5.91
C CYS A 37 47.37 20.83 4.63
N PRO A 38 47.15 19.50 4.70
CA PRO A 38 47.10 18.63 3.53
C PRO A 38 46.03 19.03 2.49
N SER A 39 45.01 19.78 2.89
CA SER A 39 43.90 20.20 2.02
C SER A 39 44.10 21.57 1.35
N CYS A 40 44.80 22.50 1.98
CA CYS A 40 44.93 23.88 1.44
C CYS A 40 46.35 24.43 1.42
N GLY A 41 47.35 23.65 1.86
CA GLY A 41 48.76 24.03 1.88
C GLY A 41 49.14 25.13 2.87
N LYS A 42 48.19 25.72 3.61
CA LYS A 42 48.46 26.81 4.56
C LYS A 42 48.97 26.27 5.90
N LEU A 43 49.96 26.97 6.47
CA LEU A 43 50.51 26.67 7.79
C LEU A 43 49.44 26.82 8.89
N ALA A 44 49.16 25.75 9.62
CA ALA A 44 48.17 25.73 10.70
C ALA A 44 48.62 24.83 11.85
N ARG A 45 48.07 25.03 13.07
CA ARG A 45 48.27 24.10 14.19
C ARG A 45 47.38 22.87 14.02
N LEU A 46 48.00 21.72 13.69
CA LEU A 46 47.35 20.44 13.39
C LEU A 46 47.65 19.43 14.49
N TYR A 47 46.70 18.52 14.74
CA TYR A 47 46.83 17.51 15.79
C TYR A 47 47.97 16.55 15.46
N LYS A 48 48.99 16.46 16.33
CA LYS A 48 50.25 15.81 15.97
C LYS A 48 50.12 14.31 15.72
N TYR A 49 49.12 13.67 16.34
CA TYR A 49 48.83 12.24 16.27
C TYR A 49 47.87 11.86 15.14
N ASP A 50 47.28 12.83 14.44
CA ASP A 50 46.48 12.57 13.24
C ASP A 50 47.21 13.12 12.01
N PRO A 51 47.88 12.24 11.22
CA PRO A 51 48.61 12.65 10.03
C PRO A 51 47.69 13.20 8.92
N SER A 52 46.40 12.90 8.98
CA SER A 52 45.38 13.40 8.05
C SER A 52 44.69 14.68 8.53
N ALA A 53 45.12 15.25 9.66
CA ALA A 53 44.51 16.45 10.22
C ALA A 53 44.58 17.62 9.24
N ILE A 54 43.44 18.26 9.03
CA ILE A 54 43.33 19.48 8.22
C ILE A 54 43.11 20.70 9.12
N CYS A 55 43.34 21.90 8.58
CA CYS A 55 43.10 23.13 9.32
C CYS A 55 41.59 23.33 9.57
N GLN A 56 41.26 24.04 10.66
CA GLN A 56 39.87 24.28 11.06
C GLN A 56 39.04 24.95 9.96
N LYS A 57 39.65 25.82 9.14
CA LYS A 57 38.98 26.45 8.00
C LYS A 57 38.55 25.42 6.96
N CYS A 58 39.43 24.48 6.60
CA CYS A 58 39.09 23.40 5.68
C CYS A 58 38.06 22.44 6.28
N GLU A 59 38.13 22.19 7.58
CA GLU A 59 37.18 21.32 8.28
C GLU A 59 35.77 21.92 8.27
N ASN A 60 35.68 23.23 8.52
CA ASN A 60 34.43 23.99 8.52
C ASN A 60 33.80 24.14 7.14
N ASN A 61 34.62 24.21 6.09
CA ASN A 61 34.16 24.39 4.70
C ASN A 61 33.70 23.09 4.04
N ARG A 62 33.77 21.95 4.74
CA ARG A 62 33.23 20.69 4.21
C ARG A 62 31.70 20.77 4.05
N PRO A 63 31.13 20.11 3.03
CA PRO A 63 29.69 19.98 2.89
C PRO A 63 29.06 19.40 4.16
N CYS A 64 27.83 19.83 4.47
CA CYS A 64 27.09 19.26 5.59
C CYS A 64 26.90 17.76 5.37
N ILE A 65 27.39 16.91 6.28
CA ILE A 65 27.39 15.45 6.10
C ILE A 65 26.01 14.84 5.83
N ARG A 66 24.91 15.53 6.19
CA ARG A 66 23.54 15.07 5.96
C ARG A 66 22.91 15.62 4.68
N CYS A 67 23.01 16.92 4.44
CA CYS A 67 22.29 17.58 3.35
C CYS A 67 23.18 18.05 2.21
N GLN A 68 24.50 17.81 2.30
CA GLN A 68 25.52 18.17 1.31
C GLN A 68 25.55 19.65 0.92
N ARG A 69 24.94 20.52 1.73
CA ARG A 69 24.95 21.97 1.50
C ARG A 69 26.36 22.50 1.76
N ILE A 70 26.80 23.43 0.93
CA ILE A 70 28.03 24.22 1.06
C ILE A 70 27.62 25.63 1.52
N ASP A 71 28.48 26.34 2.24
CA ASP A 71 28.24 27.66 2.85
C ASP A 71 27.02 27.73 3.78
N TYR A 72 27.26 27.39 5.04
CA TYR A 72 26.22 27.37 6.07
C TYR A 72 26.82 27.64 7.46
N PRO A 73 26.01 28.19 8.39
CA PRO A 73 26.41 28.25 9.78
C PRO A 73 26.48 26.84 10.38
N ILE A 74 27.64 26.49 10.93
CA ILE A 74 27.90 25.19 11.56
C ILE A 74 27.08 25.08 12.85
N GLY A 75 26.28 24.02 12.93
CA GLY A 75 25.49 23.72 14.13
C GLY A 75 26.09 22.63 15.01
N LYS A 76 26.84 21.70 14.44
CA LYS A 76 27.54 20.65 15.18
C LYS A 76 28.74 20.14 14.40
N MET A 77 29.87 19.94 15.06
CA MET A 77 31.00 19.18 14.53
C MET A 77 30.87 17.73 14.98
N THR A 78 30.82 16.81 14.01
CA THR A 78 30.85 15.37 14.25
C THR A 78 32.22 14.82 13.86
N GLU A 79 32.48 13.57 14.23
CA GLU A 79 33.71 12.87 13.86
C GLU A 79 33.89 12.74 12.33
N HIS A 80 32.77 12.61 11.60
CA HIS A 80 32.77 12.50 10.14
C HIS A 80 32.72 13.85 9.43
N GLY A 81 32.53 14.96 10.16
CA GLY A 81 32.53 16.30 9.59
C GLY A 81 31.45 17.25 10.14
N PRO A 82 31.38 18.47 9.59
CA PRO A 82 30.44 19.50 10.00
C PRO A 82 28.99 19.18 9.61
N VAL A 83 28.06 19.68 10.43
CA VAL A 83 26.61 19.61 10.21
C VAL A 83 26.04 21.01 10.30
N CYS A 84 25.20 21.40 9.34
CA CYS A 84 24.52 22.69 9.38
C CYS A 84 23.50 22.81 10.52
N ASN A 85 23.20 24.03 10.96
CA ASN A 85 22.20 24.30 12.02
C ASN A 85 20.89 23.51 11.82
N SER A 86 20.33 23.53 10.61
CA SER A 86 19.09 22.83 10.28
C SER A 86 19.19 21.30 10.38
N CYS A 87 20.37 20.73 10.11
CA CYS A 87 20.60 19.29 10.19
C CYS A 87 21.05 18.83 11.58
N SER A 88 21.59 19.73 12.41
CA SER A 88 22.12 19.40 13.74
C SER A 88 21.11 18.67 14.64
N VAL A 89 19.82 18.97 14.46
CA VAL A 89 18.71 18.33 15.20
C VAL A 89 18.62 16.82 15.00
N TYR A 90 19.10 16.28 13.88
CA TYR A 90 19.09 14.84 13.57
C TYR A 90 20.25 14.09 14.22
N PHE A 91 21.23 14.81 14.76
CA PHE A 91 22.41 14.27 15.45
C PHE A 91 22.32 14.46 16.96
N ARG A 92 21.13 14.77 17.48
CA ARG A 92 20.83 14.85 18.92
C ARG A 92 20.31 13.50 19.39
N GLU A 93 20.51 13.20 20.66
CA GLU A 93 19.93 12.02 21.29
C GLU A 93 18.41 12.17 21.41
N PHE A 94 17.71 11.03 21.41
CA PHE A 94 16.28 11.02 21.66
C PHE A 94 16.04 11.28 23.15
N GLN A 95 15.19 12.25 23.44
CA GLN A 95 14.79 12.58 24.80
C GLN A 95 13.26 12.62 24.87
N ALA A 96 12.70 12.26 26.03
CA ALA A 96 11.27 12.28 26.24
C ALA A 96 10.73 13.72 26.26
N CYS A 97 9.61 13.95 25.59
CA CYS A 97 8.87 15.20 25.70
C CYS A 97 8.36 15.38 27.14
N GLU A 98 8.71 16.48 27.79
CA GLU A 98 8.30 16.76 29.18
C GLU A 98 6.78 16.93 29.34
N ARG A 99 6.03 17.10 28.23
CA ARG A 99 4.57 17.24 28.25
C ARG A 99 3.81 15.96 27.88
N CYS A 100 4.31 15.16 26.94
CA CYS A 100 3.56 14.01 26.39
C CYS A 100 4.32 12.69 26.40
N GLY A 101 5.54 12.66 26.96
CA GLY A 101 6.38 11.47 27.06
C GLY A 101 6.99 10.97 25.74
N THR A 102 6.50 11.42 24.58
CA THR A 102 6.98 10.93 23.28
C THR A 102 8.46 11.28 23.06
N LEU A 103 9.26 10.27 22.68
CA LEU A 103 10.67 10.44 22.35
C LEU A 103 10.83 11.33 21.11
N SER A 104 11.71 12.33 21.21
CA SER A 104 12.02 13.23 20.10
C SER A 104 13.44 13.77 20.18
N GLN A 105 14.08 13.96 19.02
CA GLN A 105 15.35 14.69 18.89
C GLN A 105 15.13 16.21 18.73
N LYS A 106 13.88 16.64 18.52
CA LYS A 106 13.48 18.02 18.18
C LYS A 106 12.75 18.70 19.33
N LEU A 107 13.27 18.56 20.55
CA LEU A 107 12.72 19.23 21.71
C LEU A 107 13.06 20.72 21.70
N SER A 108 12.07 21.56 22.02
CA SER A 108 12.20 23.02 22.09
C SER A 108 11.41 23.57 23.28
N ARG A 109 11.86 24.70 23.83
CA ARG A 109 11.11 25.48 24.82
C ARG A 109 10.30 26.55 24.11
N ILE A 110 9.05 26.71 24.52
CA ILE A 110 8.11 27.63 23.89
C ILE A 110 7.72 28.69 24.91
N SER A 111 8.23 29.92 24.75
CA SER A 111 8.04 31.03 25.69
C SER A 111 6.57 31.33 25.98
N ARG A 112 5.72 31.30 24.94
CA ARG A 112 4.28 31.59 25.05
C ARG A 112 3.47 30.60 25.89
N PHE A 113 4.02 29.45 26.30
CA PHE A 113 3.34 28.52 27.20
C PHE A 113 3.66 28.77 28.68
N ALA A 114 4.64 29.64 28.99
CA ALA A 114 5.02 30.02 30.35
C ALA A 114 5.39 28.88 31.32
N ASP A 115 5.53 27.63 30.85
CA ASP A 115 5.84 26.44 31.66
C ASP A 115 7.31 25.99 31.52
N ASN A 116 8.07 26.62 30.62
CA ASN A 116 9.49 26.36 30.36
C ASN A 116 9.83 24.91 29.99
N LEU A 117 8.83 24.11 29.59
CA LEU A 117 8.99 22.70 29.28
C LEU A 117 9.69 22.48 27.93
N ARG A 118 10.57 21.48 27.85
CA ARG A 118 11.15 20.97 26.59
C ARG A 118 10.17 20.01 25.95
N ILE A 119 9.51 20.49 24.91
CA ILE A 119 8.40 19.78 24.28
C ILE A 119 8.71 19.39 22.83
N CYS A 120 8.08 18.31 22.37
CA CYS A 120 8.19 17.83 20.99
C CYS A 120 7.46 18.77 20.00
N PRO A 121 7.73 18.65 18.68
CA PRO A 121 7.09 19.49 17.68
C PRO A 121 5.56 19.46 17.70
N LYS A 122 4.94 18.31 18.01
CA LYS A 122 3.48 18.17 18.12
C LYS A 122 2.93 19.02 19.27
N CYS A 123 3.53 18.93 20.44
CA CYS A 123 3.16 19.75 21.60
C CYS A 123 3.47 21.23 21.39
N ALA A 124 4.54 21.54 20.65
CA ALA A 124 4.95 22.90 20.32
C ALA A 124 3.97 23.62 19.38
N THR A 125 3.11 22.90 18.65
CA THR A 125 2.09 23.47 17.76
C THR A 125 0.66 23.18 18.21
N ARG A 126 0.43 22.82 19.48
CA ARG A 126 -0.90 22.41 19.98
C ARG A 126 -1.98 23.49 19.85
N ASP A 127 -1.56 24.74 19.84
CA ASP A 127 -2.37 25.96 19.79
C ASP A 127 -2.48 26.52 18.37
N HIS A 128 -1.89 25.86 17.38
CA HIS A 128 -2.02 26.25 15.99
C HIS A 128 -3.40 25.85 15.45
N ARG A 129 -3.90 26.65 14.51
CA ARG A 129 -5.15 26.43 13.78
C ARG A 129 -4.94 26.74 12.29
N THR A 130 -5.88 26.32 11.45
CA THR A 130 -5.86 26.66 10.02
C THR A 130 -6.34 28.09 9.84
N CYS A 131 -5.48 28.97 9.31
CA CYS A 131 -5.86 30.35 9.00
C CYS A 131 -6.94 30.36 7.90
N PRO A 132 -8.10 31.01 8.11
CA PRO A 132 -9.19 31.01 7.12
C PRO A 132 -8.84 31.75 5.83
N SER A 133 -7.92 32.74 5.89
CA SER A 133 -7.49 33.50 4.71
C SER A 133 -6.49 32.72 3.83
N CYS A 134 -5.44 32.14 4.41
CA CYS A 134 -4.38 31.49 3.62
C CYS A 134 -4.36 29.95 3.68
N ASN A 135 -5.25 29.34 4.46
CA ASN A 135 -5.39 27.90 4.68
C ASN A 135 -4.12 27.20 5.21
N ARG A 136 -3.21 27.94 5.85
CA ARG A 136 -2.00 27.38 6.47
C ARG A 136 -2.21 27.13 7.96
N TYR A 137 -1.78 25.97 8.42
CA TYR A 137 -1.80 25.58 9.83
C TYR A 137 -0.68 26.27 10.62
N ARG A 138 -1.03 27.29 11.42
CA ARG A 138 -0.09 28.19 12.12
C ARG A 138 -0.74 28.76 13.40
N LEU A 139 0.05 29.44 14.22
CA LEU A 139 -0.48 30.27 15.30
C LEU A 139 -1.34 31.40 14.70
N LEU A 140 -2.53 31.61 15.25
CA LEU A 140 -3.46 32.66 14.84
C LEU A 140 -3.55 33.75 15.92
N GLU A 141 -3.75 34.97 15.48
CA GLU A 141 -3.95 36.16 16.29
C GLU A 141 -5.37 36.69 16.04
N PHE A 142 -5.94 37.35 17.04
CA PHE A 142 -7.32 37.87 16.98
C PHE A 142 -7.35 39.19 16.20
N GLU A 143 -8.33 39.33 15.30
CA GLU A 143 -8.63 40.58 14.61
C GLU A 143 -9.79 41.29 15.32
N PRO A 144 -9.55 42.45 15.96
CA PRO A 144 -10.56 43.12 16.78
C PRO A 144 -11.83 43.54 16.02
N LEU A 145 -11.72 43.86 14.74
CA LEU A 145 -12.82 44.41 13.94
C LEU A 145 -13.77 43.33 13.41
N SER A 146 -13.24 42.19 12.95
CA SER A 146 -14.05 41.11 12.39
C SER A 146 -14.44 40.04 13.41
N GLY A 147 -13.78 40.02 14.57
CA GLY A 147 -13.90 38.96 15.56
C GLY A 147 -13.30 37.61 15.12
N GLN A 148 -12.64 37.57 13.96
CA GLN A 148 -12.05 36.35 13.42
C GLN A 148 -10.56 36.22 13.77
N MET A 149 -10.02 35.01 13.61
CA MET A 149 -8.61 34.73 13.88
C MET A 149 -7.85 34.46 12.58
N TYR A 150 -6.73 35.14 12.39
CA TYR A 150 -5.86 35.00 11.21
C TYR A 150 -4.42 34.79 11.62
N CYS A 151 -3.59 34.23 10.73
CA CYS A 151 -2.15 34.20 11.01
C CYS A 151 -1.58 35.61 10.90
N LYS A 152 -0.56 35.94 11.70
CA LYS A 152 0.13 37.24 11.71
C LYS A 152 0.35 37.86 10.32
N LYS A 153 0.85 37.05 9.36
CA LYS A 153 1.09 37.53 7.99
C LYS A 153 -0.16 38.04 7.27
N CYS A 154 -1.29 37.35 7.43
CA CYS A 154 -2.56 37.76 6.82
C CYS A 154 -3.17 38.99 7.51
N LEU A 155 -2.82 39.26 8.78
CA LEU A 155 -3.26 40.46 9.49
C LEU A 155 -2.39 41.67 9.13
N THR A 156 -1.08 41.48 9.04
CA THR A 156 -0.13 42.60 8.89
C THR A 156 0.03 43.08 7.45
N PHE A 157 -0.16 42.20 6.46
CA PHE A 157 0.17 42.51 5.08
C PHE A 157 -1.04 42.31 4.16
N PRO A 158 -1.22 43.19 3.15
CA PRO A 158 -2.29 43.05 2.17
C PRO A 158 -2.06 41.83 1.26
N PRO A 159 -3.11 41.29 0.63
CA PRO A 159 -2.97 40.33 -0.45
C PRO A 159 -2.03 40.85 -1.56
N HIS A 160 -1.37 39.93 -2.26
CA HIS A 160 -0.41 40.24 -3.32
C HIS A 160 -0.62 39.32 -4.53
N PRO A 161 -0.22 39.72 -5.74
CA PRO A 161 -0.40 38.88 -6.92
C PRO A 161 0.58 37.70 -6.95
N CYS A 162 0.11 36.54 -7.41
CA CYS A 162 0.94 35.38 -7.72
C CYS A 162 1.97 35.72 -8.80
N LEU A 163 3.25 35.38 -8.60
CA LEU A 163 4.29 35.70 -9.58
C LEU A 163 4.13 34.99 -10.93
N SER A 164 3.33 33.92 -11.00
CA SER A 164 3.12 33.12 -12.21
C SER A 164 1.81 33.49 -12.93
N CYS A 165 0.66 33.39 -12.26
CA CYS A 165 -0.65 33.65 -12.89
C CYS A 165 -1.26 35.03 -12.57
N LYS A 166 -0.58 35.85 -11.78
CA LYS A 166 -1.03 37.19 -11.34
C LYS A 166 -2.31 37.24 -10.49
N GLN A 167 -2.99 36.10 -10.27
CA GLN A 167 -4.11 36.00 -9.34
C GLN A 167 -3.74 36.50 -7.94
N GLU A 168 -4.61 37.30 -7.34
CA GLU A 168 -4.47 37.79 -5.98
C GLU A 168 -4.46 36.62 -4.97
N ILE A 169 -3.49 36.65 -4.06
CA ILE A 169 -3.32 35.63 -3.01
C ILE A 169 -3.08 36.30 -1.66
N SER A 170 -3.60 35.67 -0.61
CA SER A 170 -3.43 36.17 0.76
C SER A 170 -1.96 36.22 1.16
N ALA A 171 -1.56 37.26 1.91
CA ALA A 171 -0.18 37.48 2.35
C ALA A 171 0.46 36.32 3.15
N GLY A 172 -0.37 35.49 3.78
CA GLY A 172 0.09 34.28 4.46
C GLY A 172 0.68 33.21 3.53
N ARG A 173 0.39 33.29 2.22
CA ARG A 173 0.99 32.46 1.17
C ARG A 173 2.36 32.99 0.76
N GLY A 174 3.13 32.16 0.06
CA GLY A 174 4.41 32.57 -0.52
C GLY A 174 4.19 33.38 -1.79
N ASN A 175 5.18 33.34 -2.69
CA ASN A 175 5.15 34.08 -3.95
C ASN A 175 4.20 33.49 -5.01
N TYR A 176 3.58 32.33 -4.74
CA TYR A 176 2.77 31.58 -5.69
C TYR A 176 1.45 31.14 -5.06
N CYS A 177 0.39 31.14 -5.87
CA CYS A 177 -0.88 30.53 -5.50
C CYS A 177 -0.72 29.00 -5.34
N GLU A 178 -1.76 28.35 -4.83
CA GLU A 178 -1.73 26.90 -4.60
C GLU A 178 -1.43 26.11 -5.86
N ILE A 179 -2.15 26.44 -6.93
CA ILE A 179 -2.10 25.73 -8.20
C ILE A 179 -0.70 25.87 -8.82
N CYS A 180 -0.20 27.10 -8.94
CA CYS A 180 1.15 27.36 -9.45
C CYS A 180 2.24 26.72 -8.58
N SER A 181 2.08 26.71 -7.25
CA SER A 181 3.03 26.03 -6.35
C SER A 181 3.07 24.52 -6.58
N TRP A 182 1.91 23.90 -6.84
CA TRP A 182 1.84 22.47 -7.15
C TRP A 182 2.33 22.16 -8.56
N HIS A 183 2.01 22.97 -9.57
CA HIS A 183 2.55 22.84 -10.92
C HIS A 183 4.08 22.82 -10.91
N ARG A 184 4.70 23.80 -10.23
CA ARG A 184 6.17 23.84 -10.08
C ARG A 184 6.75 22.67 -9.30
N THR A 185 5.98 22.09 -8.37
CA THR A 185 6.39 20.88 -7.65
C THR A 185 6.32 19.68 -8.57
N LEU A 186 5.26 19.57 -9.37
CA LEU A 186 5.08 18.55 -10.38
C LEU A 186 6.21 18.60 -11.42
N GLU A 187 6.49 19.75 -12.02
CA GLU A 187 7.57 19.92 -13.00
C GLU A 187 8.91 19.43 -12.46
N ARG A 188 9.32 19.91 -11.28
CA ARG A 188 10.56 19.48 -10.62
C ARG A 188 10.62 17.97 -10.40
N LYS A 189 9.48 17.39 -10.01
CA LYS A 189 9.38 15.95 -9.76
C LYS A 189 9.42 15.15 -11.06
N THR A 190 8.74 15.61 -12.11
CA THR A 190 8.79 15.01 -13.44
C THR A 190 10.22 15.02 -13.99
N THR A 191 10.92 16.17 -13.93
CA THR A 191 12.33 16.26 -14.36
C THR A 191 13.23 15.27 -13.61
N LYS A 192 13.04 15.14 -12.29
CA LYS A 192 13.78 14.16 -11.49
C LYS A 192 13.48 12.72 -11.90
N LEU A 193 12.23 12.37 -12.18
CA LEU A 193 11.87 11.00 -12.58
C LEU A 193 12.31 10.69 -14.01
N MET A 194 12.36 11.69 -14.89
CA MET A 194 12.86 11.54 -16.25
C MET A 194 14.35 11.17 -16.28
N SER A 195 15.17 11.67 -15.33
CA SER A 195 16.58 11.28 -15.26
C SER A 195 16.78 9.81 -14.88
N ASP A 196 15.75 9.14 -14.37
CA ASP A 196 15.78 7.70 -14.06
C ASP A 196 15.39 6.84 -15.27
N LEU A 197 15.06 7.44 -16.42
CA LEU A 197 14.73 6.76 -17.67
C LEU A 197 15.88 6.89 -18.66
N GLU A 198 16.36 5.77 -19.21
CA GLU A 198 17.51 5.73 -20.11
C GLU A 198 17.18 6.29 -21.52
N ASP A 199 15.98 6.04 -22.03
CA ASP A 199 15.57 6.43 -23.39
C ASP A 199 14.87 7.81 -23.45
N PHE A 200 15.36 8.67 -24.34
CA PHE A 200 14.82 10.00 -24.62
C PHE A 200 13.38 9.98 -25.16
N ASN A 201 13.03 8.99 -26.00
CA ASN A 201 11.66 8.87 -26.51
C ASN A 201 10.70 8.53 -25.37
N LEU A 202 11.06 7.58 -24.52
CA LEU A 202 10.30 7.22 -23.33
C LEU A 202 10.15 8.39 -22.35
N GLN A 203 11.20 9.19 -22.16
CA GLN A 203 11.13 10.44 -21.38
C GLN A 203 10.10 11.42 -21.95
N THR A 204 10.02 11.53 -23.27
CA THR A 204 9.03 12.37 -23.96
C THR A 204 7.61 11.87 -23.74
N TYR A 205 7.37 10.55 -23.88
CA TYR A 205 6.08 9.93 -23.59
C TYR A 205 5.67 10.13 -22.13
N PHE A 206 6.60 9.94 -21.18
CA PHE A 206 6.33 10.17 -19.77
C PHE A 206 5.96 11.63 -19.49
N LYS A 207 6.69 12.59 -20.09
CA LYS A 207 6.38 14.02 -19.98
C LYS A 207 4.98 14.33 -20.53
N ASN A 208 4.63 13.81 -21.70
CA ASN A 208 3.30 13.99 -22.30
C ASN A 208 2.20 13.37 -21.43
N TYR A 209 2.45 12.19 -20.86
CA TYR A 209 1.56 11.58 -19.88
C TYR A 209 1.36 12.46 -18.64
N THR A 210 2.43 13.03 -18.07
CA THR A 210 2.31 13.89 -16.88
C THR A 210 1.47 15.14 -17.15
N LYS A 211 1.62 15.75 -18.34
CA LYS A 211 0.81 16.90 -18.78
C LYS A 211 -0.67 16.52 -18.93
N TRP A 212 -0.96 15.41 -19.62
CA TRP A 212 -2.33 14.90 -19.74
C TRP A 212 -2.95 14.62 -18.37
N LEU A 213 -2.18 14.02 -17.46
CA LEU A 213 -2.66 13.68 -16.12
C LEU A 213 -2.93 14.94 -15.27
N GLU A 214 -2.07 15.95 -15.38
CA GLU A 214 -2.28 17.27 -14.76
C GLU A 214 -3.54 17.97 -15.26
N GLN A 215 -3.78 17.99 -16.57
CA GLN A 215 -5.02 18.56 -17.12
C GLN A 215 -6.27 17.85 -16.59
N ARG A 216 -6.19 16.54 -16.35
CA ARG A 216 -7.32 15.73 -15.88
C ARG A 216 -7.57 15.81 -14.37
N LEU A 217 -6.52 15.77 -13.54
CA LEU A 217 -6.64 15.61 -12.09
C LEU A 217 -6.13 16.82 -11.27
N GLY A 218 -5.48 17.78 -11.94
CA GLY A 218 -4.78 18.89 -11.31
C GLY A 218 -3.37 18.53 -10.80
N ALA A 219 -2.50 19.54 -10.75
CA ALA A 219 -1.09 19.41 -10.43
C ALA A 219 -0.79 18.65 -9.13
N HIS A 220 -1.59 18.89 -8.08
CA HIS A 220 -1.39 18.26 -6.77
C HIS A 220 -1.55 16.74 -6.83
N LYS A 221 -2.68 16.25 -7.35
CA LYS A 221 -2.94 14.80 -7.45
C LYS A 221 -1.94 14.13 -8.38
N THR A 222 -1.62 14.78 -9.51
CA THR A 222 -0.61 14.30 -10.46
C THR A 222 0.74 14.16 -9.78
N ALA A 223 1.20 15.17 -9.04
CA ALA A 223 2.48 15.13 -8.32
C ALA A 223 2.56 13.94 -7.34
N LEU A 224 1.46 13.53 -6.71
CA LEU A 224 1.44 12.36 -5.82
C LEU A 224 1.52 11.04 -6.60
N LEU A 225 0.83 10.95 -7.74
CA LEU A 225 0.69 9.72 -8.51
C LEU A 225 1.90 9.39 -9.40
N ILE A 226 2.59 10.39 -9.97
CA ILE A 226 3.66 10.15 -10.96
C ILE A 226 4.81 9.29 -10.43
N SER A 227 5.10 9.32 -9.13
CA SER A 227 6.10 8.42 -8.50
C SER A 227 5.73 6.95 -8.58
N LYS A 228 4.44 6.61 -8.61
CA LYS A 228 3.98 5.22 -8.75
C LYS A 228 3.84 4.85 -10.23
N HIS A 229 3.51 5.82 -11.07
CA HIS A 229 3.32 5.59 -12.49
C HIS A 229 4.63 5.49 -13.27
N ILE A 230 5.74 6.05 -12.79
CA ILE A 230 7.05 5.88 -13.46
C ILE A 230 7.42 4.40 -13.62
N TYR A 231 7.07 3.55 -12.64
CA TYR A 231 7.29 2.10 -12.70
C TYR A 231 6.59 1.43 -13.88
N PHE A 232 5.45 1.95 -14.34
CA PHE A 232 4.82 1.47 -15.57
C PHE A 232 5.78 1.66 -16.74
N PHE A 233 6.29 2.87 -16.96
CA PHE A 233 7.18 3.20 -18.08
C PHE A 233 8.51 2.43 -18.01
N GLN A 234 9.04 2.22 -16.81
CA GLN A 234 10.24 1.39 -16.60
C GLN A 234 10.01 -0.08 -16.96
N GLU A 235 8.84 -0.64 -16.61
CA GLU A 235 8.51 -2.06 -16.83
C GLU A 235 8.29 -2.42 -18.31
N ILE A 236 7.99 -1.42 -19.14
CA ILE A 236 7.73 -1.59 -20.58
C ILE A 236 8.73 -0.80 -21.44
N SER A 237 9.84 -0.33 -20.88
CA SER A 237 10.76 0.60 -21.55
C SER A 237 11.22 0.09 -22.92
N ASP A 238 11.55 -1.19 -23.01
CA ASP A 238 12.00 -1.89 -24.22
C ASP A 238 10.91 -2.01 -25.30
N LEU A 239 9.64 -1.78 -24.95
CA LEU A 239 8.51 -1.85 -25.88
C LEU A 239 8.27 -0.54 -26.64
N TRP A 240 8.91 0.57 -26.23
CA TRP A 240 8.70 1.92 -26.78
C TRP A 240 9.73 2.29 -27.86
N ILE A 241 9.71 1.58 -28.99
CA ILE A 241 10.70 1.79 -30.07
C ILE A 241 10.32 3.00 -30.96
N LYS A 242 9.25 2.88 -31.75
CA LYS A 242 8.78 3.94 -32.67
C LYS A 242 7.42 4.53 -32.28
N GLN A 243 6.59 3.74 -31.63
CA GLN A 243 5.21 4.08 -31.29
C GLN A 243 4.82 3.44 -29.95
N ALA A 244 3.67 3.85 -29.41
CA ALA A 244 3.11 3.21 -28.23
C ALA A 244 2.89 1.70 -28.46
N PRO A 245 3.20 0.85 -27.48
CA PRO A 245 3.05 -0.59 -27.61
C PRO A 245 1.58 -0.99 -27.78
N SER A 246 1.34 -2.04 -28.57
CA SER A 246 0.00 -2.58 -28.77
C SER A 246 -0.55 -3.20 -27.48
N TYR A 247 -1.87 -3.33 -27.41
CA TYR A 247 -2.53 -3.88 -26.23
C TYR A 247 -2.14 -5.33 -25.97
N THR A 248 -1.94 -6.12 -27.03
CA THR A 248 -1.53 -7.52 -26.93
C THR A 248 -0.16 -7.67 -26.28
N VAL A 249 0.81 -6.86 -26.67
CA VAL A 249 2.16 -6.86 -26.09
C VAL A 249 2.13 -6.38 -24.64
N LEU A 250 1.36 -5.34 -24.34
CA LEU A 250 1.15 -4.86 -22.97
C LEU A 250 0.51 -5.93 -22.08
N LEU A 251 -0.50 -6.64 -22.59
CA LEU A 251 -1.19 -7.70 -21.88
C LEU A 251 -0.26 -8.89 -21.59
N GLN A 252 0.62 -9.25 -22.53
CA GLN A 252 1.61 -10.30 -22.34
C GLN A 252 2.62 -9.94 -21.24
N ARG A 253 3.16 -8.72 -21.26
CA ARG A 253 4.16 -8.25 -20.28
C ARG A 253 3.56 -7.99 -18.90
N LEU A 254 2.51 -7.17 -18.82
CA LEU A 254 1.95 -6.69 -17.56
C LEU A 254 0.92 -7.63 -16.94
N ARG A 255 0.35 -8.52 -17.76
CA ARG A 255 -0.81 -9.37 -17.40
C ARG A 255 -2.04 -8.54 -16.98
N PRO A 256 -3.22 -9.14 -16.80
CA PRO A 256 -4.42 -8.42 -16.33
C PRO A 256 -4.24 -7.73 -14.96
N SER A 257 -3.33 -8.20 -14.11
CA SER A 257 -2.99 -7.56 -12.83
C SER A 257 -2.26 -6.23 -13.01
N GLY A 258 -1.24 -6.18 -13.87
CA GLY A 258 -0.50 -4.95 -14.15
C GLY A 258 -1.37 -3.90 -14.84
N ILE A 259 -2.20 -4.33 -15.80
CA ILE A 259 -3.19 -3.44 -16.45
C ILE A 259 -4.14 -2.80 -15.43
N ARG A 260 -4.60 -3.56 -14.43
CA ARG A 260 -5.45 -3.02 -13.34
C ARG A 260 -4.68 -2.05 -12.44
N LYS A 261 -3.44 -2.36 -12.11
CA LYS A 261 -2.55 -1.52 -11.27
C LYS A 261 -2.31 -0.15 -11.93
N TYR A 262 -2.12 -0.14 -13.25
CA TYR A 262 -1.79 1.06 -14.02
C TYR A 262 -2.97 1.57 -14.86
N LEU A 263 -4.14 1.71 -14.24
CA LEU A 263 -5.36 2.13 -14.93
C LEU A 263 -5.23 3.51 -15.61
N LEU A 264 -4.61 4.50 -14.95
CA LEU A 264 -4.44 5.85 -15.50
C LEU A 264 -3.47 5.89 -16.69
N PRO A 265 -2.30 5.24 -16.65
CA PRO A 265 -1.48 5.05 -17.85
C PRO A 265 -2.22 4.34 -19.00
N MET A 266 -2.98 3.28 -18.70
CA MET A 266 -3.76 2.57 -19.73
C MET A 266 -4.87 3.44 -20.34
N GLN A 267 -5.54 4.26 -19.53
CA GLN A 267 -6.52 5.23 -20.02
C GLN A 267 -5.87 6.31 -20.90
N TRP A 268 -4.68 6.77 -20.55
CA TRP A 268 -3.93 7.70 -21.38
C TRP A 268 -3.58 7.08 -22.74
N LEU A 269 -3.07 5.85 -22.76
CA LEU A 269 -2.81 5.12 -24.01
C LEU A 269 -4.07 4.95 -24.87
N SER A 270 -5.20 4.62 -24.23
CA SER A 270 -6.47 4.46 -24.95
C SER A 270 -6.99 5.78 -25.53
N THR A 271 -6.89 6.87 -24.78
CA THR A 271 -7.46 8.18 -25.17
C THR A 271 -6.56 9.01 -26.08
N VAL A 272 -5.24 8.94 -25.91
CA VAL A 272 -4.27 9.77 -26.65
C VAL A 272 -3.61 8.98 -27.78
N HIS A 273 -3.42 7.67 -27.60
CA HIS A 273 -2.75 6.80 -28.58
C HIS A 273 -3.71 5.81 -29.25
N ASN A 274 -5.03 5.97 -29.08
CA ASN A 274 -6.08 5.13 -29.66
C ASN A 274 -5.87 3.62 -29.42
N LEU A 275 -5.30 3.26 -28.27
CA LEU A 275 -5.07 1.87 -27.90
C LEU A 275 -6.41 1.12 -27.77
N GLN A 276 -6.64 0.17 -28.67
CA GLN A 276 -7.82 -0.69 -28.65
C GLN A 276 -7.66 -1.77 -27.57
N ILE A 277 -8.57 -1.77 -26.59
CA ILE A 277 -8.56 -2.72 -25.49
C ILE A 277 -9.32 -3.97 -25.91
N ASP A 278 -8.61 -5.09 -26.03
CA ASP A 278 -9.21 -6.39 -26.25
C ASP A 278 -9.68 -6.99 -24.91
N ILE A 279 -10.99 -6.90 -24.67
CA ILE A 279 -11.64 -7.43 -23.47
C ILE A 279 -11.57 -8.96 -23.44
N GLN A 280 -11.77 -9.62 -24.59
CA GLN A 280 -11.80 -11.08 -24.68
C GLN A 280 -10.42 -11.66 -24.38
N ALA A 281 -9.36 -11.09 -24.96
CA ALA A 281 -7.99 -11.50 -24.66
C ALA A 281 -7.64 -11.29 -23.18
N LYS A 282 -8.10 -10.17 -22.58
CA LYS A 282 -7.87 -9.89 -21.16
C LYS A 282 -8.55 -10.93 -20.26
N GLU A 283 -9.80 -11.27 -20.55
CA GLU A 283 -10.55 -12.29 -19.82
C GLU A 283 -9.90 -13.66 -19.96
N TYR A 284 -9.49 -14.02 -21.19
CA TYR A 284 -8.76 -15.25 -21.46
C TYR A 284 -7.46 -15.34 -20.64
N CYS A 285 -6.62 -14.31 -20.67
CA CYS A 285 -5.40 -14.26 -19.85
C CYS A 285 -5.69 -14.35 -18.34
N SER A 286 -6.76 -13.72 -17.87
CA SER A 286 -7.17 -13.77 -16.46
C SER A 286 -7.61 -15.17 -16.05
N GLU A 287 -8.36 -15.86 -16.92
CA GLU A 287 -8.78 -17.25 -16.69
C GLU A 287 -7.57 -18.20 -16.68
N ILE A 288 -6.59 -18.02 -17.59
CA ILE A 288 -5.31 -18.74 -17.56
C ILE A 288 -4.54 -18.50 -16.26
N ASP A 289 -4.41 -17.24 -15.83
CA ASP A 289 -3.68 -16.91 -14.59
C ASP A 289 -4.32 -17.57 -13.36
N GLN A 290 -5.64 -17.60 -13.30
CA GLN A 290 -6.36 -18.29 -12.23
C GLN A 290 -6.21 -19.81 -12.31
N LEU A 291 -6.25 -20.38 -13.52
CA LEU A 291 -6.03 -21.80 -13.72
C LEU A 291 -4.62 -22.20 -13.27
N ASN A 292 -3.58 -21.47 -13.68
CA ASN A 292 -2.19 -21.71 -13.28
C ASN A 292 -2.01 -21.63 -11.75
N LYS A 293 -2.70 -20.70 -11.08
CA LYS A 293 -2.69 -20.64 -9.61
C LYS A 293 -3.26 -21.90 -8.96
N LEU A 294 -4.32 -22.49 -9.54
CA LEU A 294 -4.90 -23.73 -9.04
C LEU A 294 -3.96 -24.90 -9.25
N VAL A 295 -3.32 -24.98 -10.42
CA VAL A 295 -2.34 -26.04 -10.72
C VAL A 295 -1.16 -25.98 -9.75
N ASN A 296 -0.67 -24.78 -9.45
CA ASN A 296 0.47 -24.57 -8.55
C ASN A 296 0.08 -24.51 -7.06
N SER A 297 -1.16 -24.89 -6.70
CA SER A 297 -1.64 -24.79 -5.30
C SER A 297 -1.00 -25.79 -4.33
N CYS A 298 -0.38 -26.86 -4.85
CA CYS A 298 0.19 -27.96 -4.07
C CYS A 298 1.71 -28.06 -4.25
N SER A 299 2.43 -26.93 -4.26
CA SER A 299 3.88 -26.92 -4.52
C SER A 299 4.73 -27.70 -3.52
N GLU A 300 4.21 -27.97 -2.33
CA GLU A 300 4.90 -28.71 -1.26
C GLU A 300 4.88 -30.24 -1.46
N SER A 301 3.92 -30.77 -2.23
CA SER A 301 3.82 -32.20 -2.54
C SER A 301 4.13 -32.43 -4.01
N LEU A 302 5.29 -33.02 -4.29
CA LEU A 302 5.74 -33.31 -5.65
C LEU A 302 4.71 -34.14 -6.42
N PHE A 303 4.13 -35.15 -5.75
CA PHE A 303 3.17 -36.06 -6.36
C PHE A 303 1.81 -35.39 -6.63
N SER A 304 1.27 -34.64 -5.66
CA SER A 304 0.01 -33.91 -5.87
C SER A 304 0.16 -32.81 -6.94
N SER A 305 1.30 -32.12 -6.96
CA SER A 305 1.65 -31.16 -7.99
C SER A 305 1.68 -31.81 -9.38
N GLN A 306 2.32 -32.98 -9.51
CA GLN A 306 2.39 -33.72 -10.77
C GLN A 306 0.99 -34.11 -11.29
N ILE A 307 0.11 -34.62 -10.42
CA ILE A 307 -1.27 -34.97 -10.79
C ILE A 307 -2.04 -33.76 -11.32
N LEU A 308 -1.90 -32.60 -10.67
CA LEU A 308 -2.56 -31.37 -11.11
C LEU A 308 -1.99 -30.87 -12.44
N GLN A 309 -0.68 -30.97 -12.65
CA GLN A 309 -0.03 -30.63 -13.93
C GLN A 309 -0.51 -31.54 -15.07
N ASP A 310 -0.64 -32.85 -14.83
CA ASP A 310 -1.12 -33.77 -15.86
C ASP A 310 -2.61 -33.57 -16.15
N TYR A 311 -3.42 -33.27 -15.14
CA TYR A 311 -4.81 -32.90 -15.36
C TYR A 311 -4.94 -31.57 -16.12
N TYR A 312 -4.06 -30.60 -15.84
CA TYR A 312 -4.00 -29.34 -16.57
C TYR A 312 -3.75 -29.57 -18.07
N LYS A 313 -2.79 -30.41 -18.43
CA LYS A 313 -2.52 -30.77 -19.84
C LYS A 313 -3.75 -31.36 -20.52
N VAL A 314 -4.49 -32.24 -19.82
CA VAL A 314 -5.74 -32.81 -20.35
C VAL A 314 -6.80 -31.74 -20.58
N LEU A 315 -6.95 -30.79 -19.65
CA LEU A 315 -7.93 -29.71 -19.78
C LEU A 315 -7.56 -28.72 -20.88
N ILE A 316 -6.30 -28.31 -20.97
CA ILE A 316 -5.81 -27.39 -22.01
C ILE A 316 -5.96 -28.01 -23.39
N LYS A 317 -5.59 -29.29 -23.58
CA LYS A 317 -5.83 -29.99 -24.84
C LYS A 317 -7.30 -29.95 -25.26
N ARG A 318 -8.24 -30.07 -24.32
CA ARG A 318 -9.67 -29.95 -24.62
C ARG A 318 -10.10 -28.52 -24.95
N VAL A 319 -9.41 -27.51 -24.42
CA VAL A 319 -9.62 -26.10 -24.80
C VAL A 319 -9.10 -25.86 -26.21
N ASP A 320 -7.89 -26.33 -26.52
CA ASP A 320 -7.26 -26.22 -27.84
C ASP A 320 -8.07 -26.96 -28.92
N ASP A 321 -8.63 -28.13 -28.60
CA ASP A 321 -9.56 -28.88 -29.44
C ASP A 321 -10.95 -28.19 -29.59
N GLY A 322 -11.20 -27.06 -28.93
CA GLY A 322 -12.49 -26.37 -28.93
C GLY A 322 -13.63 -27.09 -28.19
N LYS A 323 -13.34 -28.16 -27.44
CA LYS A 323 -14.36 -28.98 -26.74
C LYS A 323 -14.91 -28.31 -25.48
N ILE A 324 -14.13 -27.45 -24.84
CA ILE A 324 -14.53 -26.68 -23.66
C ILE A 324 -13.92 -25.28 -23.71
N SER A 325 -14.51 -24.32 -23.01
CA SER A 325 -13.89 -23.00 -22.81
C SER A 325 -12.82 -23.03 -21.71
N ILE A 326 -11.91 -22.05 -21.73
CA ILE A 326 -10.91 -21.88 -20.66
C ILE A 326 -11.56 -21.71 -19.27
N ARG A 327 -12.71 -21.04 -19.21
CA ARG A 327 -13.49 -20.88 -17.98
C ARG A 327 -13.99 -22.23 -17.47
N SER A 328 -14.47 -23.10 -18.34
CA SER A 328 -14.87 -24.45 -17.98
C SER A 328 -13.69 -25.29 -17.51
N ALA A 329 -12.51 -25.16 -18.12
CA ALA A 329 -11.28 -25.78 -17.65
C ALA A 329 -10.92 -25.32 -16.22
N ARG A 330 -10.93 -24.02 -15.95
CA ARG A 330 -10.70 -23.50 -14.59
C ARG A 330 -11.73 -24.02 -13.58
N LEU A 331 -13.00 -24.06 -13.94
CA LEU A 331 -14.06 -24.58 -13.07
C LEU A 331 -13.90 -26.07 -12.77
N ALA A 332 -13.40 -26.87 -13.72
CA ALA A 332 -13.06 -28.28 -13.51
C ALA A 332 -11.80 -28.47 -12.64
N MET A 333 -10.78 -27.61 -12.83
CA MET A 333 -9.55 -27.66 -12.04
C MET A 333 -9.76 -27.28 -10.57
N LYS A 334 -10.71 -26.38 -10.27
CA LYS A 334 -10.94 -25.90 -8.90
C LYS A 334 -11.20 -27.02 -7.87
N PRO A 335 -12.16 -27.95 -8.08
CA PRO A 335 -12.36 -29.06 -7.15
C PRO A 335 -11.20 -30.05 -7.15
N ALA A 336 -10.51 -30.25 -8.28
CA ALA A 336 -9.34 -31.12 -8.35
C ALA A 336 -8.20 -30.60 -7.46
N ALA A 337 -7.86 -29.31 -7.60
CA ALA A 337 -6.83 -28.65 -6.79
C ALA A 337 -7.17 -28.68 -5.30
N ALA A 338 -8.42 -28.38 -4.92
CA ALA A 338 -8.84 -28.41 -3.53
C ALA A 338 -8.79 -29.82 -2.92
N LEU A 339 -9.20 -30.85 -3.68
CA LEU A 339 -9.11 -32.24 -3.25
C LEU A 339 -7.66 -32.68 -3.09
N MET A 340 -6.80 -32.40 -4.08
CA MET A 340 -5.38 -32.77 -4.00
C MET A 340 -4.65 -32.03 -2.88
N PHE A 341 -5.03 -30.80 -2.57
CA PHE A 341 -4.50 -30.07 -1.41
C PHE A 341 -4.91 -30.71 -0.07
N GLN A 342 -6.10 -31.32 0.02
CA GLN A 342 -6.48 -32.09 1.20
C GLN A 342 -5.67 -33.40 1.29
N VAL A 343 -5.48 -34.08 0.16
CA VAL A 343 -4.69 -35.31 0.06
C VAL A 343 -3.23 -35.04 0.42
N SER A 344 -2.63 -33.94 -0.06
CA SER A 344 -1.24 -33.57 0.22
C SER A 344 -0.95 -33.29 1.70
N LYS A 345 -2.00 -33.02 2.50
CA LYS A 345 -1.92 -32.86 3.96
C LYS A 345 -2.18 -34.15 4.72
N SER A 346 -2.57 -35.20 4.01
CA SER A 346 -2.79 -36.53 4.56
C SER A 346 -1.55 -37.40 4.37
N ARG A 347 -1.57 -38.60 4.94
CA ARG A 347 -0.54 -39.63 4.71
C ARG A 347 -0.67 -40.35 3.35
N PHE A 348 -1.64 -39.96 2.52
CA PHE A 348 -1.94 -40.63 1.26
C PHE A 348 -1.47 -39.80 0.08
N ASP A 349 -0.90 -40.47 -0.92
CA ASP A 349 -0.52 -39.85 -2.19
C ASP A 349 -1.71 -39.70 -3.16
N MET A 350 -2.73 -40.54 -2.99
CA MET A 350 -3.94 -40.57 -3.82
C MET A 350 -5.21 -40.31 -3.02
N PRO A 351 -6.21 -39.62 -3.60
CA PRO A 351 -7.50 -39.49 -2.96
C PRO A 351 -8.15 -40.86 -2.75
N GLN A 352 -8.95 -40.92 -1.70
CA GLN A 352 -9.77 -42.07 -1.30
C GLN A 352 -11.23 -41.63 -1.32
N GLU A 353 -12.17 -42.57 -1.30
CA GLU A 353 -13.60 -42.23 -1.34
C GLU A 353 -14.02 -41.28 -0.22
N TRP A 354 -13.46 -41.44 0.98
CA TRP A 354 -13.75 -40.58 2.11
C TRP A 354 -13.27 -39.13 1.89
N HIS A 355 -12.13 -38.92 1.22
CA HIS A 355 -11.65 -37.57 0.85
C HIS A 355 -12.67 -36.89 -0.08
N ILE A 356 -13.20 -37.64 -1.06
CA ILE A 356 -14.20 -37.12 -2.00
C ILE A 356 -15.51 -36.80 -1.28
N LYS A 357 -16.00 -37.71 -0.42
CA LYS A 357 -17.22 -37.49 0.37
C LYS A 357 -17.08 -36.30 1.30
N HIS A 358 -15.94 -36.17 1.99
CA HIS A 358 -15.64 -35.03 2.84
C HIS A 358 -15.65 -33.72 2.04
N TYR A 359 -14.94 -33.66 0.91
CA TYR A 359 -14.94 -32.50 0.03
C TYR A 359 -16.36 -32.10 -0.43
N LEU A 360 -17.16 -33.08 -0.86
CA LEU A 360 -18.52 -32.83 -1.34
C LEU A 360 -19.52 -32.49 -0.24
N SER A 361 -19.24 -32.86 1.02
CA SER A 361 -20.03 -32.40 2.16
C SER A 361 -19.91 -30.88 2.35
N GLU A 362 -18.74 -30.30 2.07
CA GLU A 362 -18.50 -28.85 2.13
C GLU A 362 -18.88 -28.13 0.82
N HIS A 363 -18.70 -28.81 -0.32
CA HIS A 363 -18.84 -28.24 -1.66
C HIS A 363 -19.75 -29.07 -2.60
N PRO A 364 -21.01 -29.35 -2.22
CA PRO A 364 -21.87 -30.27 -2.97
C PRO A 364 -22.23 -29.79 -4.38
N GLY A 365 -22.16 -28.48 -4.63
CA GLY A 365 -22.40 -27.89 -5.95
C GLY A 365 -21.31 -28.17 -6.98
N GLN A 366 -20.15 -28.69 -6.58
CA GLN A 366 -19.02 -28.97 -7.49
C GLN A 366 -18.94 -30.43 -7.92
N ALA A 367 -19.93 -31.24 -7.56
CA ALA A 367 -19.92 -32.68 -7.81
C ALA A 367 -19.74 -33.03 -9.30
N ALA A 368 -20.48 -32.37 -10.19
CA ALA A 368 -20.38 -32.60 -11.63
C ALA A 368 -18.98 -32.28 -12.18
N SER A 369 -18.37 -31.18 -11.74
CA SER A 369 -17.02 -30.78 -12.15
C SER A 369 -15.95 -31.76 -11.65
N LEU A 370 -16.17 -32.40 -10.50
CA LEU A 370 -15.23 -33.35 -9.91
C LEU A 370 -15.24 -34.72 -10.61
N VAL A 371 -16.35 -35.14 -11.22
CA VAL A 371 -16.46 -36.42 -11.94
C VAL A 371 -15.38 -36.55 -13.02
N GLY A 372 -15.13 -35.48 -13.77
CA GLY A 372 -14.10 -35.46 -14.82
C GLY A 372 -12.70 -35.74 -14.28
N PHE A 373 -12.40 -35.25 -13.07
CA PHE A 373 -11.13 -35.51 -12.40
C PHE A 373 -11.04 -36.94 -11.87
N ILE A 374 -12.11 -37.49 -11.29
CA ILE A 374 -12.14 -38.89 -10.83
C ILE A 374 -11.93 -39.85 -12.00
N VAL A 375 -12.58 -39.60 -13.15
CA VAL A 375 -12.40 -40.39 -14.36
C VAL A 375 -10.96 -40.30 -14.88
N PHE A 376 -10.35 -39.10 -14.83
CA PHE A 376 -8.94 -38.91 -15.15
C PHE A 376 -8.04 -39.75 -14.23
N LEU A 377 -8.21 -39.69 -12.90
CA LEU A 377 -7.41 -40.47 -11.96
C LEU A 377 -7.51 -41.98 -12.19
N LYS A 378 -8.72 -42.48 -12.47
CA LYS A 378 -8.92 -43.89 -12.85
C LYS A 378 -8.09 -44.29 -14.06
N LYS A 379 -8.17 -43.47 -15.12
CA LYS A 379 -7.56 -43.80 -16.42
C LYS A 379 -6.04 -43.64 -16.40
N SER A 380 -5.53 -42.58 -15.78
CA SER A 380 -4.12 -42.19 -15.83
C SER A 380 -3.28 -42.78 -14.69
N TYR A 381 -3.90 -43.12 -13.56
CA TYR A 381 -3.19 -43.61 -12.37
C TYR A 381 -3.78 -44.90 -11.77
N GLY A 382 -4.77 -45.52 -12.42
CA GLY A 382 -5.32 -46.82 -12.00
C GLY A 382 -6.06 -46.82 -10.66
N VAL A 383 -6.48 -45.65 -10.15
CA VAL A 383 -7.10 -45.55 -8.81
C VAL A 383 -8.52 -46.11 -8.83
N ASN A 384 -8.83 -47.08 -7.96
CA ASN A 384 -10.18 -47.62 -7.84
C ASN A 384 -11.10 -46.74 -6.97
N LEU A 385 -11.56 -45.61 -7.52
CA LEU A 385 -12.48 -44.69 -6.84
C LEU A 385 -13.92 -44.87 -7.28
N SER A 386 -14.86 -45.23 -6.41
CA SER A 386 -16.26 -45.11 -6.79
C SER A 386 -16.70 -43.63 -6.85
N TYR A 387 -17.57 -43.33 -7.81
CA TYR A 387 -18.33 -42.07 -7.84
C TYR A 387 -19.83 -42.33 -8.01
N SER A 388 -20.28 -43.57 -7.77
CA SER A 388 -21.70 -43.94 -7.86
C SER A 388 -22.57 -43.16 -6.88
N PHE A 389 -22.04 -42.82 -5.70
CA PHE A 389 -22.72 -41.97 -4.72
C PHE A 389 -22.93 -40.52 -5.20
N ILE A 390 -22.20 -40.05 -6.21
CA ILE A 390 -22.46 -38.76 -6.86
C ILE A 390 -23.66 -38.87 -7.80
N LYS A 391 -23.85 -40.03 -8.45
CA LYS A 391 -25.04 -40.31 -9.27
C LYS A 391 -26.28 -40.50 -8.41
N ASN A 392 -26.13 -41.04 -7.19
CA ASN A 392 -27.22 -41.15 -6.23
C ASN A 392 -27.58 -39.76 -5.66
N SER A 393 -28.77 -39.25 -5.98
CA SER A 393 -29.19 -37.89 -5.60
C SER A 393 -29.28 -37.68 -4.08
N ASN A 394 -29.45 -38.74 -3.29
CA ASN A 394 -29.73 -38.63 -1.85
C ASN A 394 -28.54 -38.07 -1.07
N PHE A 395 -27.33 -38.59 -1.29
CA PHE A 395 -26.11 -38.08 -0.64
C PHE A 395 -25.90 -36.58 -0.90
N LEU A 396 -26.06 -36.14 -2.17
CA LEU A 396 -25.88 -34.72 -2.51
C LEU A 396 -26.99 -33.84 -1.95
N LYS A 397 -28.22 -34.35 -1.82
CA LYS A 397 -29.33 -33.63 -1.17
C LYS A 397 -29.05 -33.44 0.32
N GLU A 398 -28.63 -34.49 1.02
CA GLU A 398 -28.25 -34.43 2.43
C GLU A 398 -27.08 -33.48 2.66
N ALA A 399 -26.02 -33.58 1.86
CA ALA A 399 -24.86 -32.69 1.95
C ALA A 399 -25.25 -31.21 1.75
N ARG A 400 -26.16 -30.90 0.80
CA ARG A 400 -26.68 -29.53 0.60
C ARG A 400 -27.47 -29.04 1.82
N ASN A 401 -28.32 -29.89 2.38
CA ASN A 401 -29.12 -29.55 3.55
C ASN A 401 -28.22 -29.28 4.77
N HIS A 402 -27.25 -30.17 5.07
CA HIS A 402 -26.30 -29.96 6.16
C HIS A 402 -25.44 -28.71 5.98
N LYS A 403 -25.06 -28.39 4.74
CA LYS A 403 -24.34 -27.14 4.47
C LYS A 403 -25.18 -25.91 4.82
N LEU A 404 -26.44 -25.88 4.39
CA LEU A 404 -27.37 -24.79 4.72
C LEU A 404 -27.60 -24.69 6.23
N GLU A 405 -27.79 -25.82 6.91
CA GLU A 405 -27.90 -25.90 8.37
C GLU A 405 -26.69 -25.28 9.08
N ARG A 406 -25.46 -25.65 8.67
CA ARG A 406 -24.23 -25.06 9.21
C ARG A 406 -24.13 -23.56 8.94
N GLU A 407 -24.63 -23.07 7.81
CA GLU A 407 -24.70 -21.64 7.52
C GLU A 407 -25.69 -20.92 8.45
N ILE A 408 -26.86 -21.50 8.70
CA ILE A 408 -27.83 -20.98 9.69
C ILE A 408 -27.18 -20.90 11.08
N LEU A 409 -26.55 -21.99 11.54
CA LEU A 409 -25.86 -22.03 12.83
C LEU A 409 -24.75 -20.98 12.95
N LYS A 410 -24.03 -20.71 11.86
CA LYS A 410 -23.03 -19.64 11.81
C LYS A 410 -23.69 -18.27 11.96
N LEU A 411 -24.77 -18.01 11.22
CA LEU A 411 -25.48 -16.72 11.27
C LEU A 411 -26.10 -16.46 12.65
N ILE A 412 -26.57 -17.49 13.35
CA ILE A 412 -27.07 -17.38 14.73
C ILE A 412 -25.99 -16.82 15.67
N ARG A 413 -24.71 -17.13 15.43
CA ARG A 413 -23.58 -16.75 16.28
C ARG A 413 -22.96 -15.37 15.97
N VAL A 414 -23.38 -14.69 14.89
CA VAL A 414 -22.78 -13.41 14.45
C VAL A 414 -23.25 -12.24 15.33
N PRO A 415 -22.40 -11.34 15.85
CA PRO A 415 -22.86 -10.17 16.61
C PRO A 415 -23.91 -9.33 15.84
N ASP A 416 -24.87 -8.71 16.52
CA ASP A 416 -25.99 -8.02 15.86
C ASP A 416 -25.52 -6.89 14.93
N GLU A 417 -24.45 -6.17 15.29
CA GLU A 417 -23.83 -5.13 14.46
C GLU A 417 -23.36 -5.64 13.07
N SER A 418 -23.09 -6.94 12.96
CA SER A 418 -22.60 -7.59 11.73
C SER A 418 -23.64 -8.53 11.10
N PHE A 419 -24.88 -8.54 11.60
CA PHE A 419 -25.91 -9.45 11.11
C PHE A 419 -26.46 -8.99 9.76
N ASP A 420 -26.49 -9.91 8.80
CA ASP A 420 -27.05 -9.69 7.47
C ASP A 420 -28.41 -10.39 7.36
N LEU A 421 -29.48 -9.59 7.53
CA LEU A 421 -30.86 -10.04 7.44
C LEU A 421 -31.18 -10.68 6.07
N LEU A 422 -30.71 -10.07 4.98
CA LEU A 422 -31.02 -10.57 3.64
C LEU A 422 -30.36 -11.93 3.40
N ARG A 423 -29.13 -12.11 3.91
CA ARG A 423 -28.46 -13.41 3.88
C ARG A 423 -29.18 -14.44 4.75
N TRP A 424 -29.62 -14.08 5.95
CA TRP A 424 -30.44 -14.96 6.81
C TRP A 424 -31.67 -15.47 6.08
N VAL A 425 -32.44 -14.55 5.49
CA VAL A 425 -33.66 -14.89 4.74
C VAL A 425 -33.35 -15.84 3.58
N LYS A 426 -32.34 -15.53 2.76
CA LYS A 426 -31.97 -16.34 1.59
C LYS A 426 -31.51 -17.75 1.98
N VAL A 427 -30.83 -17.92 3.12
CA VAL A 427 -30.41 -19.24 3.60
C VAL A 427 -31.61 -20.01 4.16
N CYS A 428 -32.47 -19.37 4.96
CA CYS A 428 -33.66 -19.99 5.53
C CYS A 428 -34.67 -20.43 4.47
N LEU A 429 -34.91 -19.62 3.43
CA LEU A 429 -35.79 -19.99 2.32
C LEU A 429 -35.27 -21.22 1.56
N LYS A 430 -33.95 -21.34 1.37
CA LYS A 430 -33.34 -22.54 0.78
C LYS A 430 -33.48 -23.76 1.68
N TYR A 431 -33.32 -23.58 2.99
CA TYR A 431 -33.32 -24.68 3.95
C TYR A 431 -34.73 -25.20 4.24
N PHE A 432 -35.64 -24.33 4.69
CA PHE A 432 -37.00 -24.69 5.12
C PHE A 432 -37.94 -24.89 3.93
N HIS A 433 -37.86 -24.04 2.91
CA HIS A 433 -38.83 -24.02 1.79
C HIS A 433 -38.29 -24.61 0.49
N LYS A 434 -37.03 -25.09 0.48
CA LYS A 434 -36.34 -25.63 -0.70
C LYS A 434 -36.38 -24.69 -1.92
N LEU A 435 -36.47 -23.38 -1.68
CA LEU A 435 -36.52 -22.38 -2.73
C LEU A 435 -35.21 -22.41 -3.54
N ASN A 436 -35.32 -22.39 -4.87
CA ASN A 436 -34.16 -22.49 -5.73
C ASN A 436 -33.25 -21.24 -5.63
N ALA A 437 -31.98 -21.39 -6.05
CA ALA A 437 -30.99 -20.35 -5.89
C ALA A 437 -31.27 -19.08 -6.71
N VAL A 438 -31.91 -19.21 -7.88
CA VAL A 438 -32.25 -18.08 -8.78
C VAL A 438 -33.33 -17.23 -8.14
N HIS A 439 -34.42 -17.85 -7.69
CA HIS A 439 -35.51 -17.18 -6.99
C HIS A 439 -35.02 -16.50 -5.70
N CYS A 440 -34.10 -17.13 -4.96
CA CYS A 440 -33.49 -16.50 -3.79
C CYS A 440 -32.67 -15.24 -4.13
N MET A 441 -32.15 -15.08 -5.36
CA MET A 441 -31.43 -13.86 -5.74
C MET A 441 -32.38 -12.68 -5.93
N GLU A 442 -33.61 -12.94 -6.36
CA GLU A 442 -34.66 -11.94 -6.58
C GLU A 442 -35.24 -11.37 -5.29
N ILE A 443 -35.00 -12.02 -4.14
CA ILE A 443 -35.48 -11.55 -2.83
C ILE A 443 -34.79 -10.24 -2.45
N GLN A 444 -35.63 -9.25 -2.09
CA GLN A 444 -35.26 -7.91 -1.66
C GLN A 444 -35.76 -7.63 -0.23
N LEU A 445 -35.17 -6.64 0.43
CA LEU A 445 -35.57 -6.25 1.80
C LEU A 445 -37.03 -5.79 1.88
N SER A 446 -37.55 -5.13 0.83
CA SER A 446 -38.94 -4.68 0.74
C SER A 446 -39.98 -5.80 0.74
N MET A 447 -39.56 -7.04 0.50
CA MET A 447 -40.43 -8.21 0.45
C MET A 447 -40.57 -8.89 1.83
N ILE A 448 -39.84 -8.42 2.84
CA ILE A 448 -39.74 -9.04 4.16
C ILE A 448 -40.61 -8.25 5.14
N ASN A 449 -41.59 -8.93 5.73
CA ASN A 449 -42.41 -8.39 6.79
C ASN A 449 -42.03 -9.05 8.12
N ASP A 450 -41.78 -8.22 9.12
CA ASP A 450 -41.47 -8.66 10.47
C ASP A 450 -42.79 -8.92 11.24
N ILE A 451 -42.90 -10.09 11.88
CA ILE A 451 -44.03 -10.48 12.73
C ILE A 451 -43.48 -11.06 14.04
N ASP A 452 -44.26 -11.10 15.12
CA ASP A 452 -43.77 -11.42 16.48
C ASP A 452 -42.78 -12.59 16.54
N GLU A 453 -43.16 -13.75 16.02
CA GLU A 453 -42.35 -14.98 16.07
C GLU A 453 -41.61 -15.32 14.77
N GLY A 454 -41.53 -14.42 13.79
CA GLY A 454 -40.97 -14.78 12.49
C GLY A 454 -40.81 -13.66 11.49
N LEU A 455 -40.45 -14.03 10.28
CA LEU A 455 -40.42 -13.16 9.12
C LEU A 455 -41.29 -13.79 8.04
N VAL A 456 -42.16 -12.99 7.43
CA VAL A 456 -42.99 -13.40 6.28
C VAL A 456 -42.43 -12.75 5.02
N ILE A 457 -42.09 -13.57 4.03
CA ILE A 457 -41.55 -13.11 2.75
C ILE A 457 -42.62 -13.27 1.68
N ASN A 458 -43.07 -12.15 1.12
CA ASN A 458 -44.04 -12.13 0.03
C ASN A 458 -43.29 -12.20 -1.30
N PHE A 459 -43.31 -13.37 -1.95
CA PHE A 459 -42.61 -13.58 -3.21
C PHE A 459 -43.49 -14.34 -4.20
N ARG A 460 -43.69 -13.77 -5.40
CA ARG A 460 -44.49 -14.36 -6.50
C ARG A 460 -45.90 -14.81 -6.08
N LYS A 461 -46.59 -13.99 -5.28
CA LYS A 461 -47.94 -14.25 -4.73
C LYS A 461 -48.00 -15.40 -3.72
N GLU A 462 -46.87 -15.90 -3.25
CA GLU A 462 -46.77 -16.83 -2.14
C GLU A 462 -46.14 -16.15 -0.92
N ASN A 463 -46.55 -16.60 0.27
CA ASN A 463 -46.03 -16.11 1.54
C ASN A 463 -45.18 -17.21 2.18
N TYR A 464 -43.90 -16.93 2.39
CA TYR A 464 -42.98 -17.86 3.03
C TYR A 464 -42.67 -17.40 4.46
N TRP A 465 -42.98 -18.24 5.44
CA TRP A 465 -42.65 -17.96 6.84
C TRP A 465 -41.28 -18.54 7.22
N ILE A 466 -40.42 -17.77 7.87
CA ILE A 466 -39.16 -18.27 8.45
C ILE A 466 -39.00 -17.77 9.89
N PRO A 467 -38.30 -18.51 10.76
CA PRO A 467 -38.08 -18.08 12.13
C PRO A 467 -37.15 -16.87 12.21
N LYS A 468 -37.42 -15.99 13.19
CA LYS A 468 -36.50 -14.92 13.56
C LYS A 468 -35.24 -15.51 14.16
N ARG A 469 -34.13 -14.80 13.96
CA ARG A 469 -32.85 -15.16 14.57
C ARG A 469 -32.92 -15.16 16.10
N SER A 470 -33.60 -14.18 16.70
CA SER A 470 -33.72 -14.00 18.16
C SER A 470 -34.25 -15.24 18.88
N ILE A 471 -35.13 -16.00 18.22
CA ILE A 471 -35.68 -17.25 18.75
C ILE A 471 -34.57 -18.23 19.10
N PHE A 472 -33.52 -18.32 18.28
CA PHE A 472 -32.40 -19.24 18.53
C PHE A 472 -31.36 -18.69 19.50
N VAL A 473 -31.35 -17.38 19.76
CA VAL A 473 -30.44 -16.75 20.72
C VAL A 473 -31.01 -16.83 22.14
N ALA A 474 -32.34 -16.79 22.30
CA ALA A 474 -33.03 -16.87 23.59
C ALA A 474 -32.86 -18.22 24.31
N TYR A 475 -32.56 -19.32 23.61
CA TYR A 475 -32.32 -20.65 24.19
C TYR A 475 -30.88 -20.88 24.71
N LYS A 476 -30.11 -19.80 24.92
CA LYS A 476 -28.77 -19.83 25.55
C LYS A 476 -28.74 -19.22 26.96
N GLY A 477 -29.91 -18.97 27.55
CA GLY A 477 -30.07 -18.61 28.96
C GLY A 477 -30.00 -19.82 29.86
#